data_AF-A0A8J2KNS7-F1
#
_entry.id   AF-A0A8J2KNS7-F1
#
_cell.length_a   1.000
_cell.length_b   1.000
_cell.length_c   1.000
_cell.angle_alpha   90.00
_cell.angle_beta   90.00
_cell.angle_gamma   90.00
#
_symmetry.space_group_name_H-M   'P 1'
#
loop_
_entity.id
_entity.type
_entity.pdbx_description
1 polymer ?
#
loop_
_entity_poly.entity_id
_entity_poly.type
_entity_poly.pdbx_seq_one_letter_code
_entity_poly.pdbx_strand_id
1 'polypeptide(L)' 'GDLHEFLQGHSPRTENPNEYGAVSVLEQNEMLLISTQIAAGMDYLAAHHYVHRDLAARNCLVGEGLIVKISDFGMQ' A
#
# COMPACT_ATOMS: atom_id res chain seq x y z
N GLY A 1 2.67 -4.47 7.86
CA GLY A 1 1.46 -3.73 8.24
C GLY A 1 0.65 -3.46 7.00
N ASP A 2 -0.40 -2.67 7.13
CA ASP A 2 -1.10 -2.14 5.96
C ASP A 2 -0.31 -1.00 5.30
N LEU A 3 -0.70 -0.63 4.07
CA LEU A 3 -0.05 0.42 3.29
C LEU A 3 -0.30 1.81 3.89
N HIS A 4 -1.38 2.01 4.64
CA HIS A 4 -1.64 3.31 5.27
C HIS A 4 -0.61 3.61 6.34
N GLU A 5 -0.38 2.68 7.27
CA GLU A 5 0.65 2.78 8.30
C GLU A 5 2.04 2.89 7.68
N PHE A 6 2.30 2.11 6.62
CA PHE A 6 3.58 2.15 5.90
C PHE A 6 3.86 3.55 5.33
N LEU A 7 2.91 4.16 4.64
CA LEU A 7 3.08 5.48 4.04
C LEU A 7 3.22 6.59 5.09
N GLN A 8 2.55 6.47 6.24
CA GLN A 8 2.74 7.39 7.36
C GLN A 8 4.16 7.34 7.91
N GLY A 9 4.73 6.13 8.05
CA GLY A 9 6.12 5.94 8.48
C GLY A 9 7.16 6.57 7.54
N HIS A 10 6.84 6.71 6.24
CA HIS A 10 7.74 7.27 5.21
C HIS A 10 7.37 8.71 4.80
N SER A 11 6.46 9.35 5.52
CA SER A 11 6.06 10.72 5.23
C SER A 11 7.24 11.68 5.50
N PRO A 12 7.55 12.63 4.58
CA PRO A 12 8.59 13.64 4.80
C PRO A 12 8.26 14.61 5.95
N ARG A 13 7.06 14.47 6.51
CA ARG A 13 6.48 15.33 7.54
C ARG A 13 6.37 14.62 8.89
N THR A 14 6.92 13.41 9.03
CA THR A 14 6.98 12.69 10.30
C THR A 14 7.93 13.42 11.24
N GLU A 15 7.37 14.11 12.23
CA GLU A 15 8.08 14.99 13.17
C GLU A 15 9.00 14.21 14.13
N ASN A 16 8.87 12.88 14.21
CA ASN A 16 9.66 11.99 15.06
C ASN A 16 10.38 10.90 14.23
N PRO A 17 11.59 11.14 13.71
CA PRO A 17 12.40 10.13 13.02
C PRO A 17 12.69 8.87 13.86
N ASN A 18 12.59 8.97 15.19
CA ASN A 18 12.92 7.90 16.12
C ASN A 18 11.72 7.00 16.49
N GLU A 19 10.50 7.36 16.12
CA GLU A 19 9.29 6.62 16.53
C GLU A 19 9.08 5.34 15.69
N TYR A 20 9.68 5.27 14.50
CA TYR A 20 9.60 4.13 13.58
C TYR A 20 10.96 3.63 13.08
N GLY A 21 12.06 4.11 13.67
CA GLY A 21 13.42 3.79 13.23
C GLY A 21 13.69 4.33 11.82
N ALA A 22 13.79 5.66 11.69
CA ALA A 22 14.27 6.41 10.52
C ALA A 22 14.09 5.69 9.18
N VAL A 23 12.85 5.40 8.79
CA VAL A 23 12.60 4.86 7.45
C VAL A 23 12.68 6.02 6.47
N SER A 24 13.55 5.89 5.46
CA SER A 24 13.77 6.93 4.47
C SER A 24 12.47 7.32 3.76
N VAL A 25 12.35 8.60 3.40
CA VAL A 25 11.23 9.06 2.55
C VAL A 25 11.21 8.24 1.26
N LEU A 26 10.02 7.82 0.83
CA LEU A 26 9.88 7.08 -0.42
C LEU A 26 10.22 7.97 -1.61
N GLU A 27 11.02 7.43 -2.52
CA GLU A 27 11.27 8.04 -3.81
C GLU A 27 10.04 7.93 -4.72
N GLN A 28 9.97 8.79 -5.73
CA GLN A 28 8.90 8.78 -6.72
C GLN A 28 8.75 7.41 -7.41
N ASN A 29 9.86 6.74 -7.69
CA ASN A 29 9.86 5.42 -8.31
C ASN A 29 9.26 4.34 -7.40
N GLU A 30 9.47 4.43 -6.09
CA GLU A 30 8.90 3.49 -5.12
C GLU A 30 7.38 3.69 -4.99
N MET A 31 6.92 4.94 -4.95
CA MET A 31 5.49 5.26 -5.00
C MET A 31 4.83 4.75 -6.28
N LEU A 32 5.51 4.89 -7.42
CA LEU A 32 5.04 4.37 -8.70
C LEU A 32 4.98 2.84 -8.71
N LEU A 33 6.00 2.18 -8.14
CA LEU A 33 6.04 0.72 -8.00
C LEU A 33 4.86 0.19 -7.16
N ILE A 34 4.59 0.82 -6.01
CA ILE A 34 3.44 0.51 -5.16
C ILE A 34 2.13 0.67 -5.95
N SER A 35 1.96 1.82 -6.61
CA SER A 35 0.74 2.14 -7.38
C SER A 35 0.51 1.16 -8.53
N THR A 36 1.58 0.76 -9.22
CA THR A 36 1.54 -0.18 -10.35
C THR A 36 1.08 -1.57 -9.90
N GLN A 37 1.57 -2.05 -8.75
CA GLN A 37 1.15 -3.33 -8.19
C GLN A 37 -0.34 -3.33 -7.80
N ILE A 38 -0.83 -2.25 -7.21
CA ILE A 38 -2.26 -2.10 -6.88
C ILE A 38 -3.10 -2.09 -8.17
N ALA A 39 -2.67 -1.34 -9.19
CA ALA A 39 -3.37 -1.31 -10.48
C ALA A 39 -3.43 -2.70 -11.13
N ALA A 40 -2.31 -3.44 -11.14
CA ALA A 40 -2.25 -4.80 -11.67
C ALA A 40 -3.15 -5.77 -10.88
N GLY A 41 -3.20 -5.65 -9.56
CA GLY A 41 -4.10 -6.44 -8.72
C GLY A 41 -5.58 -6.13 -9.00
N MET A 42 -5.94 -4.87 -9.17
CA MET A 42 -7.32 -4.47 -9.51
C MET A 42 -7.73 -4.89 -10.92
N ASP A 43 -6.80 -4.84 -11.88
CA ASP A 43 -7.02 -5.36 -13.24
C ASP A 43 -7.30 -6.88 -13.21
N TYR A 44 -6.53 -7.63 -12.41
CA TYR A 44 -6.81 -9.04 -12.17
C TYR A 44 -8.21 -9.27 -11.58
N LEU A 45 -8.61 -8.51 -10.57
CA LEU A 45 -9.96 -8.65 -9.98
C LEU A 45 -11.05 -8.33 -10.99
N ALA A 46 -10.87 -7.28 -11.80
CA ALA A 46 -11.80 -6.89 -12.84
C ALA A 46 -11.96 -7.99 -13.91
N ALA A 47 -10.85 -8.60 -14.35
CA ALA A 47 -10.86 -9.73 -15.27
C ALA A 47 -11.60 -10.96 -14.74
N HIS A 48 -11.72 -11.09 -13.41
CA HIS A 48 -12.46 -12.16 -12.74
C HIS A 48 -13.86 -11.72 -12.27
N HIS A 49 -14.38 -10.61 -12.79
CA HIS A 49 -15.70 -10.06 -12.45
C HIS A 49 -15.91 -9.79 -10.96
N TYR A 50 -14.82 -9.52 -10.24
CA TYR A 50 -14.85 -9.25 -8.81
C TYR A 50 -14.77 -7.75 -8.54
N VAL A 51 -15.70 -7.23 -7.74
CA VAL A 51 -15.74 -5.83 -7.32
C VAL A 51 -15.32 -5.73 -5.86
N HIS A 52 -14.18 -5.09 -5.59
CA HIS A 52 -13.64 -4.95 -4.24
C HIS A 52 -14.50 -4.11 -3.29
N ARG A 53 -15.18 -3.08 -3.81
CA ARG A 53 -16.08 -2.16 -3.08
C ARG A 53 -15.46 -1.26 -2.01
N ASP A 54 -14.27 -1.58 -1.51
CA ASP A 54 -13.54 -0.76 -0.54
C ASP A 54 -12.03 -0.76 -0.83
N LEU A 55 -11.64 -0.30 -2.03
CA LEU A 55 -10.23 -0.12 -2.34
C LEU A 55 -9.69 1.10 -1.58
N ALA A 56 -8.87 0.85 -0.57
CA ALA A 56 -8.21 1.87 0.25
C ALA A 56 -6.81 1.41 0.68
N ALA A 57 -5.94 2.35 1.04
CA ALA A 57 -4.57 2.03 1.49
C ALA A 57 -4.55 1.09 2.71
N ARG A 58 -5.47 1.25 3.66
CA ARG A 58 -5.62 0.32 4.81
C ARG A 58 -5.96 -1.12 4.40
N ASN A 59 -6.56 -1.29 3.21
CA ASN A 59 -6.92 -2.60 2.64
C ASN A 59 -5.83 -3.10 1.69
N CYS A 60 -4.64 -2.51 1.70
CA CYS A 60 -3.47 -3.04 1.00
C CYS A 60 -2.41 -3.42 2.04
N LEU A 61 -1.76 -4.56 1.86
CA LEU A 61 -0.65 -5.02 2.70
C LEU A 61 0.67 -4.75 1.99
N VAL A 62 1.68 -4.31 2.75
CA VAL A 62 3.04 -4.10 2.24
C VAL A 62 3.99 -5.07 2.93
N GLY A 63 4.74 -5.82 2.13
CA GLY A 63 5.76 -6.77 2.57
C GLY A 63 7.18 -6.32 2.24
N GLU A 64 8.12 -7.24 2.42
CA GLU A 64 9.53 -7.04 2.05
C GLU A 64 9.68 -6.72 0.56
N GLY A 65 10.63 -5.84 0.22
CA GLY A 65 10.88 -5.43 -1.16
C GLY A 65 9.76 -4.60 -1.79
N LEU A 66 8.95 -3.91 -0.98
CA LEU A 66 7.80 -3.11 -1.42
C LEU A 66 6.74 -3.93 -2.19
N ILE A 67 6.63 -5.22 -1.89
CA ILE A 67 5.59 -6.06 -2.49
C ILE A 67 4.24 -5.69 -1.88
N VAL A 68 3.28 -5.33 -2.73
CA VAL A 68 1.94 -4.90 -2.33
C VAL A 68 0.92 -5.97 -2.66
N LYS A 69 0.03 -6.27 -1.71
CA LYS A 69 -1.11 -7.17 -1.92
C LYS A 69 -2.40 -6.46 -1.55
N ILE A 70 -3.40 -6.58 -2.41
CA ILE A 70 -4.75 -6.12 -2.12
C ILE A 70 -5.37 -7.13 -1.14
N SER A 71 -5.95 -6.63 -0.05
CA SER A 71 -6.56 -7.40 1.04
C SER A 71 -7.96 -6.88 1.35
N ASP A 72 -8.67 -7.57 2.24
CA ASP A 72 -10.05 -7.25 2.64
C ASP A 72 -11.05 -7.23 1.48
N PHE A 73 -11.39 -8.43 1.02
CA PHE A 73 -12.39 -8.69 -0.02
C PHE A 73 -13.84 -8.56 0.47
N GLY A 74 -14.10 -7.71 1.46
CA GLY A 74 -15.45 -7.41 1.95
C GLY A 74 -16.21 -8.65 2.42
N MET A 75 -15.89 -9.15 3.61
CA MET A 75 -16.86 -9.96 4.36
C MET A 75 -17.73 -9.02 5.22
N GLN A 76 -18.92 -8.71 4.71
CA GLN A 76 -20.09 -8.45 5.54
C GLN A 76 -21.10 -9.56 5.30
#